data_AF-A0A0G1RUG7-F1
#
_entry.id   AF-A0A0G1RUG7-F1
#
_cell.length_a   1.000
_cell.length_b   1.000
_cell.length_c   1.000
_cell.angle_alpha   90.00
_cell.angle_beta   90.00
_cell.angle_gamma   90.00
#
_symmetry.space_group_name_H-M   'P 1'
#
loop_
_entity.id
_entity.type
_entity.pdbx_description
1 polymer ?
#
loop_
_entity_poly.entity_id
_entity_poly.type
_entity_poly.pdbx_seq_one_letter_code
_entity_poly.pdbx_strand_id
1 'polypeptide(L)'
;MTNKSFLFWMDQGDQPSSVIAMKLGNTTEPFIVRLTGGCGFMNQADGTRSIRILTKALTGFKGILLYGGTRVFCPTKDTKSGYRVFPTILEVPPKLRRINPGMLSFGIIPKMTHVEYSRLGLIIAKDPETGFLTVIHPNQDLCLVLQKNVDQMSFWDAEWIECLSIIKEFLAHRTKFGTVLVAYNGGEVTGHEIDAWAEEGLPVILVAGSGRKTDEYCQNLAWLQKHPSVSVCQNPQEIRQKISSLGGL
;
A
#
# COMPACT_ATOMS: atom_id res chain seq x y z
N MET A 1 -21.53 13.77 5.71
CA MET A 1 -21.53 13.19 4.35
C MET A 1 -21.12 11.74 4.46
N THR A 2 -21.97 10.80 4.02
CA THR A 2 -21.59 9.39 3.91
C THR A 2 -20.58 9.25 2.77
N ASN A 3 -19.29 9.08 3.09
CA ASN A 3 -18.28 8.79 2.08
C ASN A 3 -18.61 7.45 1.43
N LYS A 4 -19.05 7.47 0.17
CA LYS A 4 -19.25 6.27 -0.63
C LYS A 4 -17.87 5.75 -1.05
N SER A 5 -17.52 4.54 -0.62
CA SER A 5 -16.40 3.79 -1.19
C SER A 5 -16.79 3.24 -2.56
N PHE A 6 -15.88 3.28 -3.52
CA PHE A 6 -16.11 2.73 -4.85
C PHE A 6 -15.24 1.51 -5.08
N LEU A 7 -15.87 0.42 -5.50
CA LEU A 7 -15.21 -0.82 -5.90
C LEU A 7 -15.24 -0.92 -7.43
N PHE A 8 -14.07 -1.02 -8.03
CA PHE A 8 -13.87 -1.31 -9.45
C PHE A 8 -13.26 -2.70 -9.60
N TRP A 9 -13.72 -3.43 -10.59
CA TRP A 9 -13.24 -4.76 -10.93
C TRP A 9 -12.83 -4.73 -12.39
N MET A 10 -11.56 -5.04 -12.68
CA MET A 10 -10.99 -4.86 -14.02
C MET A 10 -10.05 -6.00 -14.38
N ASP A 11 -9.96 -6.27 -15.68
CA ASP A 11 -8.99 -7.20 -16.23
C ASP A 11 -7.61 -6.52 -16.34
N GLN A 12 -6.53 -7.28 -16.17
CA GLN A 12 -5.16 -6.78 -16.31
C GLN A 12 -4.94 -6.28 -17.74
N GLY A 13 -4.50 -5.03 -17.87
CA GLY A 13 -4.24 -4.39 -19.16
C GLY A 13 -5.38 -3.50 -19.67
N ASP A 14 -6.56 -3.54 -19.05
CA ASP A 14 -7.58 -2.52 -19.26
C ASP A 14 -7.08 -1.20 -18.65
N GLN A 15 -7.14 -0.09 -19.38
CA GLN A 15 -6.65 1.19 -18.88
C GLN A 15 -7.58 1.76 -17.80
N PRO A 16 -7.18 1.76 -16.51
CA PRO A 16 -8.02 2.29 -15.44
C PRO A 16 -7.79 3.82 -15.28
N SER A 17 -6.93 4.38 -16.12
CA SER A 17 -6.31 5.70 -16.02
C SER A 17 -7.32 6.84 -16.02
N SER A 18 -8.38 6.80 -16.84
CA SER A 18 -9.32 7.94 -16.95
C SER A 18 -10.24 8.10 -15.73
N VAL A 19 -10.83 7.01 -15.24
CA VAL A 19 -11.73 7.03 -14.07
C VAL A 19 -10.96 7.31 -12.78
N ILE A 20 -9.78 6.71 -12.65
CA ILE A 20 -8.87 6.95 -11.54
C ILE A 20 -8.34 8.40 -11.61
N ALA A 21 -7.86 8.88 -12.76
CA ALA A 21 -7.36 10.25 -12.92
C ALA A 21 -8.45 11.31 -12.71
N MET A 22 -9.71 11.04 -13.05
CA MET A 22 -10.82 11.97 -12.75
C MET A 22 -11.08 12.11 -11.26
N LYS A 23 -11.01 11.02 -10.48
CA LYS A 23 -11.20 11.09 -9.02
C LYS A 23 -9.97 11.56 -8.28
N LEU A 24 -8.80 11.15 -8.72
CA LEU A 24 -7.52 11.58 -8.16
C LEU A 24 -7.22 13.04 -8.54
N GLY A 25 -7.74 13.56 -9.66
CA GLY A 25 -7.65 14.97 -10.05
C GLY A 25 -8.37 15.96 -9.13
N ASN A 26 -9.19 15.47 -8.18
CA ASN A 26 -9.80 16.28 -7.13
C ASN A 26 -8.90 16.45 -5.89
N THR A 27 -7.72 15.82 -5.86
CA THR A 27 -6.75 16.08 -4.79
C THR A 27 -6.25 17.52 -4.88
N THR A 28 -6.21 18.21 -3.74
CA THR A 28 -5.61 19.55 -3.66
C THR A 28 -4.08 19.50 -3.62
N GLU A 29 -3.52 18.32 -3.34
CA GLU A 29 -2.08 18.08 -3.24
C GLU A 29 -1.67 17.01 -4.26
N PRO A 30 -0.95 17.38 -5.34
CA PRO A 30 -0.57 16.46 -6.42
C PRO A 30 0.62 15.60 -5.97
N PHE A 31 0.42 14.75 -4.97
CA PHE A 31 1.48 13.89 -4.46
C PHE A 31 0.95 12.50 -4.11
N ILE A 32 1.68 11.47 -4.54
CA ILE A 32 1.32 10.07 -4.28
C ILE A 32 2.35 9.48 -3.32
N VAL A 33 1.89 8.91 -2.21
CA VAL A 33 2.70 8.05 -1.36
C VAL A 33 2.23 6.62 -1.59
N ARG A 34 3.09 5.79 -2.18
CA ARG A 34 2.89 4.35 -2.31
C ARG A 34 3.41 3.65 -1.06
N LEU A 35 2.55 2.92 -0.37
CA LEU A 35 2.92 2.13 0.80
C LEU A 35 3.02 0.65 0.44
N THR A 36 4.18 0.06 0.67
CA THR A 36 4.43 -1.38 0.47
C THR A 36 5.05 -2.00 1.72
N GLY A 37 4.78 -3.28 1.97
CA GLY A 37 5.34 -3.94 3.14
C GLY A 37 4.67 -5.24 3.57
N GLY A 38 5.02 -5.66 4.79
CA GLY A 38 4.55 -6.90 5.37
C GLY A 38 3.03 -6.94 5.63
N CYS A 39 2.41 -8.08 5.31
CA CYS A 39 1.01 -8.37 5.61
C CYS A 39 0.85 -9.63 6.49
N GLY A 40 1.16 -10.84 5.98
CA GLY A 40 0.88 -12.11 6.67
C GLY A 40 2.04 -12.71 7.46
N PHE A 41 3.27 -12.59 6.96
CA PHE A 41 4.47 -13.25 7.53
C PHE A 41 5.27 -12.36 8.50
N MET A 42 4.67 -11.29 9.00
CA MET A 42 5.29 -10.39 9.97
C MET A 42 4.74 -10.67 11.36
N ASN A 43 5.51 -10.37 12.41
CA ASN A 43 4.97 -10.46 13.77
C ASN A 43 4.05 -9.26 14.09
N GLN A 44 3.20 -9.39 15.10
CA GLN A 44 2.23 -8.36 15.47
C GLN A 44 2.87 -7.06 15.99
N ALA A 45 4.04 -7.16 16.62
CA ALA A 45 4.74 -6.00 17.16
C ALA A 45 5.24 -5.09 16.03
N ASP A 46 5.78 -5.68 14.96
CA ASP A 46 6.22 -4.97 13.76
C ASP A 46 5.05 -4.29 13.06
N GLY A 47 3.89 -4.93 13.01
CA GLY A 47 2.67 -4.38 12.39
C GLY A 47 2.10 -3.23 13.19
N THR A 48 2.09 -3.37 14.51
CA THR A 48 1.71 -2.27 15.41
C THR A 48 2.68 -1.10 15.30
N ARG A 49 3.98 -1.39 15.16
CA ARG A 49 5.02 -0.38 14.97
C ARG A 49 4.89 0.32 13.61
N SER A 50 4.58 -0.38 12.53
CA SER A 50 4.37 0.22 11.20
C SER A 50 3.21 1.22 11.25
N ILE A 51 2.07 0.80 11.83
CA ILE A 51 0.90 1.67 12.02
C ILE A 51 1.28 2.92 12.79
N ARG A 52 2.02 2.78 13.90
CA ARG A 52 2.44 3.93 14.73
C ARG A 52 3.37 4.88 13.98
N ILE A 53 4.42 4.35 13.34
CA ILE A 53 5.45 5.16 12.69
C ILE A 53 4.87 5.91 11.49
N LEU A 54 4.21 5.19 10.59
CA LEU A 54 3.73 5.73 9.33
C LEU A 54 2.54 6.67 9.52
N THR A 55 1.63 6.35 10.46
CA THR A 55 0.54 7.28 10.80
C THR A 55 1.09 8.61 11.34
N LYS A 56 2.14 8.57 12.18
CA LYS A 56 2.77 9.77 12.73
C LYS A 56 3.51 10.56 11.64
N ALA A 57 4.23 9.89 10.75
CA ALA A 57 4.97 10.54 9.66
C ALA A 57 4.02 11.29 8.71
N LEU A 58 2.91 10.65 8.34
CA LEU A 58 1.96 11.13 7.33
C LEU A 58 0.79 11.94 7.93
N THR A 59 0.84 12.34 9.20
CA THR A 59 -0.21 13.20 9.78
C THR A 59 -0.27 14.54 9.03
N GLY A 60 -1.47 14.96 8.61
CA GLY A 60 -1.68 16.18 7.81
C GLY A 60 -1.49 16.02 6.29
N PHE A 61 -1.12 14.83 5.80
CA PHE A 61 -1.02 14.53 4.36
C PHE A 61 -2.36 14.70 3.65
N LYS A 62 -2.40 15.42 2.51
CA LYS A 62 -3.64 15.63 1.73
C LYS A 62 -3.56 15.07 0.32
N GLY A 63 -2.46 14.40 -0.03
CA GLY A 63 -2.31 13.71 -1.30
C GLY A 63 -3.02 12.36 -1.35
N ILE A 64 -2.47 11.45 -2.13
CA ILE A 64 -3.04 10.13 -2.43
C ILE A 64 -2.18 9.05 -1.77
N LEU A 65 -2.80 8.17 -1.00
CA LEU A 65 -2.19 6.93 -0.54
C LEU A 65 -2.58 5.80 -1.48
N LEU A 66 -1.57 5.22 -2.13
CA LEU A 66 -1.69 4.04 -2.96
C LEU A 66 -1.12 2.84 -2.19
N TYR A 67 -1.85 1.74 -2.08
CA TYR A 67 -1.46 0.62 -1.20
C TYR A 67 -2.18 -0.68 -1.57
N GLY A 68 -1.73 -1.80 -1.01
CA GLY A 68 -2.49 -3.05 -1.05
C GLY A 68 -3.84 -2.91 -0.32
N GLY A 69 -4.95 -2.95 -1.03
CA GLY A 69 -6.28 -2.59 -0.52
C GLY A 69 -6.95 -3.58 0.44
N THR A 70 -6.18 -4.38 1.16
CA THR A 70 -6.67 -5.56 1.88
C THR A 70 -6.56 -5.43 3.40
N ARG A 71 -7.25 -6.29 4.14
CA ARG A 71 -7.17 -6.42 5.60
C ARG A 71 -6.97 -7.89 5.94
N VAL A 72 -6.06 -8.16 6.87
CA VAL A 72 -5.80 -9.51 7.39
C VAL A 72 -6.51 -9.69 8.72
N PHE A 73 -7.18 -10.82 8.89
CA PHE A 73 -7.77 -11.28 10.14
C PHE A 73 -7.04 -12.53 10.62
N CYS A 74 -6.75 -12.62 11.91
CA CYS A 74 -6.26 -13.83 12.54
C CYS A 74 -7.33 -14.46 13.45
N PRO A 75 -7.38 -15.80 13.56
CA PRO A 75 -8.26 -16.49 14.49
C PRO A 75 -8.05 -16.04 15.93
N THR A 76 -9.13 -15.88 16.69
CA THR A 76 -9.10 -15.64 18.13
C THR A 76 -10.37 -16.13 18.81
N LYS A 77 -10.28 -16.50 20.09
CA LYS A 77 -11.43 -16.83 20.94
C LYS A 77 -12.06 -15.59 21.59
N ASP A 78 -11.41 -14.43 21.49
CA ASP A 78 -11.80 -13.21 22.24
C ASP A 78 -12.94 -12.41 21.58
N THR A 79 -13.43 -12.86 20.42
CA THR A 79 -14.44 -12.13 19.63
C THR A 79 -15.58 -13.06 19.24
N LYS A 80 -16.81 -12.53 19.14
CA LYS A 80 -17.98 -13.30 18.68
C LYS A 80 -17.82 -13.81 17.23
N SER A 81 -17.01 -13.15 16.42
CA SER A 81 -16.69 -13.57 15.04
C SER A 81 -15.69 -14.71 14.98
N GLY A 82 -14.93 -14.99 16.05
CA GLY A 82 -13.79 -15.90 16.02
C GLY A 82 -12.53 -15.31 15.36
N TYR A 83 -12.54 -14.01 15.04
CA TYR A 83 -11.49 -13.33 14.29
C TYR A 83 -11.24 -11.91 14.79
N ARG A 84 -9.97 -11.50 14.84
CA ARG A 84 -9.52 -10.12 15.10
C ARG A 84 -8.67 -9.62 13.96
N VAL A 85 -8.63 -8.30 13.77
CA VAL A 85 -7.75 -7.68 12.78
C VAL A 85 -6.29 -7.93 13.18
N PHE A 86 -5.52 -8.48 12.26
CA PHE A 86 -4.09 -8.64 12.41
C PHE A 86 -3.40 -7.32 12.00
N PRO A 87 -2.56 -6.71 12.85
CA PRO A 87 -1.96 -5.42 12.55
C PRO A 87 -0.92 -5.56 11.44
N THR A 88 -1.06 -4.75 10.39
CA THR A 88 -0.14 -4.71 9.24
C THR A 88 0.00 -3.29 8.71
N ILE A 89 0.91 -3.06 7.76
CA ILE A 89 1.01 -1.78 7.06
C ILE A 89 -0.31 -1.38 6.36
N LEU A 90 -1.15 -2.34 5.99
CA LEU A 90 -2.39 -2.12 5.25
C LEU A 90 -3.46 -1.38 6.08
N GLU A 91 -3.30 -1.35 7.40
CA GLU A 91 -4.15 -0.58 8.32
C GLU A 91 -3.72 0.91 8.44
N VAL A 92 -2.59 1.30 7.84
CA VAL A 92 -2.09 2.69 7.87
C VAL A 92 -3.02 3.65 7.09
N PRO A 93 -3.34 3.45 5.80
CA PRO A 93 -4.17 4.41 5.06
C PRO A 93 -5.58 4.59 5.64
N PRO A 94 -6.30 3.52 6.05
CA PRO A 94 -7.58 3.64 6.74
C PRO A 94 -7.53 4.49 8.01
N LYS A 95 -6.43 4.41 8.76
CA LYS A 95 -6.23 5.19 9.98
C LYS A 95 -5.93 6.65 9.66
N LEU A 96 -5.04 6.91 8.69
CA LEU A 96 -4.71 8.25 8.23
C LEU A 96 -5.92 8.98 7.66
N ARG A 97 -6.78 8.28 6.91
CA ARG A 97 -8.02 8.85 6.37
C ARG A 97 -8.94 9.45 7.44
N ARG A 98 -8.93 8.89 8.66
CA ARG A 98 -9.75 9.43 9.77
C ARG A 98 -9.20 10.72 10.36
N ILE A 99 -7.90 10.97 10.20
CA ILE A 99 -7.20 12.12 10.82
C ILE A 99 -6.74 13.17 9.79
N ASN A 100 -6.75 12.83 8.51
CA ASN A 100 -6.34 13.70 7.40
C ASN A 100 -7.54 13.97 6.47
N PRO A 101 -8.40 14.96 6.79
CA PRO A 101 -9.46 15.36 5.88
C PRO A 101 -8.86 15.91 4.58
N GLY A 102 -9.25 15.34 3.44
CA GLY A 102 -8.75 15.71 2.10
C GLY A 102 -7.78 14.70 1.48
N MET A 103 -7.23 13.79 2.28
CA MET A 103 -6.44 12.67 1.76
C MET A 103 -7.34 11.66 1.03
N LEU A 104 -6.87 11.13 -0.09
CA LEU A 104 -7.52 10.03 -0.79
C LEU A 104 -6.80 8.70 -0.50
N SER A 105 -7.55 7.67 -0.15
CA SER A 105 -7.03 6.31 0.02
C SER A 105 -7.48 5.41 -1.12
N PHE A 106 -6.52 4.87 -1.86
CA PHE A 106 -6.76 4.00 -3.01
C PHE A 106 -6.05 2.66 -2.85
N GLY A 107 -6.83 1.61 -2.63
CA GLY A 107 -6.32 0.24 -2.53
C GLY A 107 -6.38 -0.50 -3.85
N ILE A 108 -5.32 -1.24 -4.14
CA ILE A 108 -5.23 -2.16 -5.28
C ILE A 108 -5.09 -3.59 -4.75
N ILE A 109 -5.79 -4.52 -5.39
CA ILE A 109 -5.92 -5.89 -4.90
C ILE A 109 -5.81 -6.85 -6.09
N PRO A 110 -4.83 -7.76 -6.12
CA PRO A 110 -4.84 -8.85 -7.08
C PRO A 110 -5.87 -9.91 -6.62
N LYS A 111 -6.74 -10.34 -7.52
CA LYS A 111 -7.67 -11.47 -7.30
C LYS A 111 -6.87 -12.77 -7.34
N MET A 112 -6.38 -13.19 -6.18
CA MET A 112 -5.54 -14.38 -6.02
C MET A 112 -6.35 -15.67 -5.81
N THR A 113 -7.65 -15.56 -5.51
CA THR A 113 -8.54 -16.70 -5.27
C THR A 113 -9.96 -16.40 -5.75
N HIS A 114 -10.86 -17.38 -5.70
CA HIS A 114 -12.29 -17.11 -5.83
C HIS A 114 -12.75 -16.25 -4.65
N VAL A 115 -13.45 -15.16 -4.97
CA VAL A 115 -13.94 -14.23 -3.94
C VAL A 115 -15.17 -14.83 -3.27
N GLU A 116 -15.14 -14.89 -1.95
CA GLU A 116 -16.24 -15.41 -1.14
C GLU A 116 -16.84 -14.32 -0.27
N TYR A 117 -18.16 -14.34 -0.08
CA TYR A 117 -18.82 -13.43 0.84
C TYR A 117 -18.85 -14.00 2.27
N SER A 118 -18.52 -13.15 3.24
CA SER A 118 -18.65 -13.48 4.66
C SER A 118 -19.13 -12.28 5.46
N ARG A 119 -19.45 -12.50 6.74
CA ARG A 119 -19.75 -11.41 7.69
C ARG A 119 -18.58 -10.45 7.92
N LEU A 120 -17.35 -10.85 7.58
CA LEU A 120 -16.15 -10.02 7.67
C LEU A 120 -15.94 -9.15 6.41
N GLY A 121 -16.65 -9.45 5.31
CA GLY A 121 -16.51 -8.81 4.01
C GLY A 121 -16.24 -9.82 2.90
N LEU A 122 -15.83 -9.30 1.74
CA LEU A 122 -15.38 -10.08 0.59
C LEU A 122 -14.00 -10.67 0.88
N ILE A 123 -13.95 -11.97 1.10
CA ILE A 123 -12.73 -12.75 1.30
C ILE A 123 -12.05 -12.95 -0.06
N ILE A 124 -10.76 -12.66 -0.10
CA ILE A 124 -9.93 -12.72 -1.31
C ILE A 124 -8.71 -13.65 -1.14
N ALA A 125 -8.46 -14.13 0.08
CA ALA A 125 -7.52 -15.22 0.35
C ALA A 125 -7.82 -15.86 1.72
N LYS A 126 -7.51 -17.14 1.85
CA LYS A 126 -7.52 -17.90 3.10
C LYS A 126 -6.21 -18.66 3.21
N ASP A 127 -5.53 -18.53 4.34
CA ASP A 127 -4.33 -19.28 4.65
C ASP A 127 -4.73 -20.54 5.45
N PRO A 128 -4.57 -21.75 4.88
CA PRO A 128 -4.95 -22.99 5.55
C PRO A 128 -4.03 -23.34 6.73
N GLU A 129 -2.78 -22.87 6.74
CA GLU A 129 -1.80 -23.21 7.79
C GLU A 129 -2.01 -22.33 9.03
N THR A 130 -2.19 -21.03 8.84
CA THR A 130 -2.35 -20.08 9.95
C THR A 130 -3.83 -19.82 10.31
N GLY A 131 -4.75 -20.21 9.43
CA GLY A 131 -6.17 -19.86 9.53
C GLY A 131 -6.44 -18.37 9.27
N PHE A 132 -5.48 -17.61 8.75
CA PHE A 132 -5.65 -16.19 8.45
C PHE A 132 -6.63 -16.00 7.29
N LEU A 133 -7.42 -14.94 7.37
CA LEU A 133 -8.34 -14.53 6.32
C LEU A 133 -7.94 -13.16 5.81
N THR A 134 -7.86 -12.99 4.50
CA THR A 134 -7.65 -11.68 3.88
C THR A 134 -8.94 -11.24 3.21
N VAL A 135 -9.39 -10.03 3.52
CA VAL A 135 -10.59 -9.42 2.92
C VAL A 135 -10.24 -8.11 2.23
N ILE A 136 -11.12 -7.63 1.36
CA ILE A 136 -11.07 -6.24 0.88
C ILE A 136 -11.23 -5.29 2.08
N HIS A 137 -10.31 -4.33 2.21
CA HIS A 137 -10.35 -3.39 3.32
C HIS A 137 -11.61 -2.51 3.22
N PRO A 138 -12.48 -2.43 4.26
CA PRO A 138 -13.76 -1.73 4.13
C PRO A 138 -13.64 -0.20 4.15
N ASN A 139 -12.54 0.34 4.70
CA ASN A 139 -12.33 1.78 4.82
C ASN A 139 -11.28 2.28 3.82
N GLN A 140 -11.68 2.40 2.56
CA GLN A 140 -10.90 3.01 1.48
C GLN A 140 -11.83 3.86 0.61
N ASP A 141 -11.32 4.91 -0.05
CA ASP A 141 -12.14 5.76 -0.92
C ASP A 141 -12.34 5.10 -2.29
N LEU A 142 -11.29 4.41 -2.76
CA LEU A 142 -11.27 3.66 -4.00
C LEU A 142 -10.65 2.27 -3.77
N CYS A 143 -11.18 1.27 -4.44
CA CYS A 143 -10.65 -0.08 -4.49
C CYS A 143 -10.63 -0.57 -5.94
N LEU A 144 -9.49 -1.05 -6.42
CA LEU A 144 -9.34 -1.71 -7.70
C LEU A 144 -8.99 -3.18 -7.47
N VAL A 145 -9.82 -4.09 -7.97
CA VAL A 145 -9.54 -5.52 -8.00
C VAL A 145 -9.06 -5.91 -9.39
N LEU A 146 -7.83 -6.41 -9.46
CA LEU A 146 -7.17 -6.87 -10.67
C LEU A 146 -7.38 -8.36 -10.85
N GLN A 147 -7.85 -8.78 -12.00
CA GLN A 147 -7.86 -10.19 -12.41
C GLN A 147 -7.22 -10.33 -13.78
N LYS A 148 -6.65 -11.48 -14.11
CA LYS A 148 -6.14 -11.68 -15.48
C LYS A 148 -7.29 -11.84 -16.47
N ASN A 149 -8.33 -12.55 -16.05
CA ASN A 149 -9.67 -12.58 -16.65
C ASN A 149 -10.64 -13.22 -15.63
N VAL A 150 -11.89 -13.48 -16.04
CA VAL A 150 -12.92 -14.09 -15.18
C VAL A 150 -12.45 -15.43 -14.59
N ASP A 151 -11.73 -16.23 -15.37
CA ASP A 151 -11.33 -17.61 -15.05
C ASP A 151 -9.91 -17.72 -14.47
N GLN A 152 -9.04 -16.73 -14.70
CA GLN A 152 -7.64 -16.75 -14.31
C GLN A 152 -7.35 -15.77 -13.17
N MET A 153 -6.77 -16.32 -12.10
CA MET A 153 -6.28 -15.57 -10.95
C MET A 153 -5.05 -14.74 -11.33
N SER A 154 -4.86 -13.64 -10.59
CA SER A 154 -3.67 -12.80 -10.67
C SER A 154 -2.51 -13.44 -9.90
N PHE A 155 -1.30 -12.91 -10.07
CA PHE A 155 -0.15 -13.16 -9.21
C PHE A 155 0.08 -11.98 -8.25
N TRP A 156 0.87 -12.20 -7.18
CA TRP A 156 1.06 -11.22 -6.11
C TRP A 156 1.68 -9.90 -6.59
N ASP A 157 2.62 -9.98 -7.53
CA ASP A 157 3.35 -8.82 -8.04
C ASP A 157 2.47 -7.90 -8.91
N ALA A 158 1.34 -8.39 -9.42
CA ALA A 158 0.44 -7.59 -10.25
C ALA A 158 -0.05 -6.32 -9.53
N GLU A 159 -0.16 -6.37 -8.21
CA GLU A 159 -0.56 -5.24 -7.38
C GLU A 159 0.42 -4.07 -7.48
N TRP A 160 1.70 -4.32 -7.26
CA TRP A 160 2.70 -3.27 -7.31
C TRP A 160 3.03 -2.85 -8.74
N ILE A 161 2.94 -3.77 -9.71
CA ILE A 161 3.11 -3.46 -11.14
C ILE A 161 2.06 -2.44 -11.58
N GLU A 162 0.79 -2.67 -11.20
CA GLU A 162 -0.29 -1.72 -11.49
C GLU A 162 -0.08 -0.40 -10.76
N CYS A 163 0.36 -0.43 -9.49
CA CYS A 163 0.67 0.80 -8.76
C CYS A 163 1.73 1.64 -9.49
N LEU A 164 2.80 1.01 -9.95
CA LEU A 164 3.87 1.67 -10.69
C LEU A 164 3.37 2.19 -12.04
N SER A 165 2.53 1.43 -12.75
CA SER A 165 1.91 1.87 -14.01
C SER A 165 1.08 3.14 -13.81
N ILE A 166 0.18 3.14 -12.82
CA ILE A 166 -0.63 4.32 -12.47
C ILE A 166 0.27 5.52 -12.17
N ILE A 167 1.31 5.34 -11.36
CA ILE A 167 2.24 6.42 -11.01
C ILE A 167 2.96 6.96 -12.25
N LYS A 168 3.44 6.10 -13.14
CA LYS A 168 4.06 6.52 -14.41
C LYS A 168 3.10 7.33 -15.28
N GLU A 169 1.84 6.94 -15.36
CA GLU A 169 0.80 7.71 -16.07
C GLU A 169 0.61 9.11 -15.46
N PHE A 170 0.59 9.22 -14.12
CA PHE A 170 0.54 10.52 -13.45
C PHE A 170 1.75 11.39 -13.77
N LEU A 171 2.96 10.82 -13.71
CA LEU A 171 4.20 11.56 -13.98
C LEU A 171 4.29 12.00 -15.45
N ALA A 172 3.81 11.18 -16.40
CA ALA A 172 3.84 11.48 -17.82
C ALA A 172 2.83 12.59 -18.21
N HIS A 173 1.64 12.58 -17.61
CA HIS A 173 0.53 13.45 -18.04
C HIS A 173 0.25 14.64 -17.11
N ARG A 174 0.81 14.65 -15.90
CA ARG A 174 0.56 15.71 -14.91
C ARG A 174 1.89 16.27 -14.41
N THR A 175 2.35 17.35 -15.05
CA THR A 175 3.64 18.03 -14.83
C THR A 175 3.93 18.53 -13.41
N LYS A 176 3.05 18.29 -12.43
CA LYS A 176 3.20 18.72 -11.03
C LYS A 176 3.02 17.59 -10.01
N PHE A 177 2.91 16.32 -10.45
CA PHE A 177 2.75 15.22 -9.50
C PHE A 177 4.10 14.74 -8.96
N GLY A 178 4.24 14.75 -7.63
CA GLY A 178 5.34 14.08 -6.94
C GLY A 178 4.95 12.67 -6.51
N THR A 179 5.94 11.82 -6.28
CA THR A 179 5.70 10.45 -5.81
C THR A 179 6.83 9.96 -4.91
N VAL A 180 6.51 8.99 -4.05
CA VAL A 180 7.50 8.25 -3.24
C VAL A 180 6.95 6.88 -2.85
N LEU A 181 7.81 5.86 -2.93
CA LEU A 181 7.58 4.57 -2.33
C LEU A 181 8.05 4.60 -0.88
N VAL A 182 7.22 4.15 0.06
CA VAL A 182 7.62 3.93 1.45
C VAL A 182 7.49 2.44 1.74
N ALA A 183 8.63 1.78 1.92
CA ALA A 183 8.72 0.35 2.20
C ALA A 183 8.92 0.11 3.71
N TYR A 184 8.17 -0.83 4.27
CA TYR A 184 8.28 -1.26 5.66
C TYR A 184 8.16 -2.78 5.77
N ASN A 185 9.16 -3.45 6.35
CA ASN A 185 9.19 -4.92 6.49
C ASN A 185 9.08 -5.60 5.10
N GLY A 186 8.27 -6.64 4.94
CA GLY A 186 7.97 -7.25 3.64
C GLY A 186 8.79 -8.50 3.33
N GLY A 187 8.39 -9.17 2.24
CA GLY A 187 9.06 -10.35 1.70
C GLY A 187 9.58 -10.09 0.29
N GLU A 188 9.78 -11.15 -0.50
CA GLU A 188 10.34 -11.05 -1.86
C GLU A 188 9.54 -10.11 -2.77
N VAL A 189 8.21 -10.16 -2.74
CA VAL A 189 7.33 -9.25 -3.52
C VAL A 189 7.63 -7.78 -3.21
N THR A 190 7.88 -7.46 -1.94
CA THR A 190 8.30 -6.10 -1.52
C THR A 190 9.69 -5.75 -2.06
N GLY A 191 10.60 -6.72 -2.09
CA GLY A 191 11.94 -6.54 -2.69
C GLY A 191 11.88 -6.26 -4.19
N HIS A 192 11.07 -7.01 -4.93
CA HIS A 192 10.86 -6.78 -6.36
C HIS A 192 10.33 -5.36 -6.63
N GLU A 193 9.38 -4.88 -5.82
CA GLU A 193 8.86 -3.51 -5.92
C GLU A 193 9.94 -2.46 -5.60
N ILE A 194 10.76 -2.68 -4.57
CA ILE A 194 11.87 -1.78 -4.20
C ILE A 194 12.86 -1.66 -5.36
N ASP A 195 13.30 -2.79 -5.94
CA ASP A 195 14.22 -2.80 -7.07
C ASP A 195 13.62 -2.11 -8.29
N ALA A 196 12.38 -2.44 -8.66
CA ALA A 196 11.70 -1.82 -9.80
C ALA A 196 11.60 -0.29 -9.67
N TRP A 197 11.30 0.23 -8.47
CA TRP A 197 11.28 1.68 -8.25
C TRP A 197 12.67 2.32 -8.28
N ALA A 198 13.66 1.65 -7.69
CA ALA A 198 15.03 2.16 -7.62
C ALA A 198 15.72 2.15 -8.99
N GLU A 199 15.44 1.17 -9.84
CA GLU A 199 15.94 1.06 -11.23
C GLU A 199 15.36 2.16 -12.13
N GLU A 200 14.11 2.57 -11.89
CA GLU A 200 13.47 3.71 -12.56
C GLU A 200 13.95 5.07 -12.04
N GLY A 201 14.83 5.09 -11.02
CA GLY A 201 15.32 6.32 -10.38
C GLY A 201 14.24 7.06 -9.58
N LEU A 202 13.12 6.40 -9.26
CA LEU A 202 12.04 7.01 -8.49
C LEU A 202 12.41 7.09 -7.00
N PRO A 203 11.86 8.07 -6.24
CA PRO A 203 12.15 8.19 -4.82
C PRO A 203 11.64 6.98 -4.02
N VAL A 204 12.52 6.40 -3.20
CA VAL A 204 12.19 5.30 -2.27
C VAL A 204 12.62 5.67 -0.86
N ILE A 205 11.77 5.42 0.12
CA ILE A 205 12.07 5.50 1.55
C ILE A 205 12.03 4.08 2.11
N LEU A 206 13.18 3.61 2.57
CA LEU A 206 13.31 2.35 3.30
C LEU A 206 13.24 2.66 4.80
N VAL A 207 12.30 2.06 5.53
CA VAL A 207 12.19 2.24 6.97
C VAL A 207 13.13 1.28 7.70
N ALA A 208 14.18 1.81 8.31
CA ALA A 208 15.18 1.02 9.00
C ALA A 208 14.67 0.38 10.30
N GLY A 209 15.20 -0.80 10.59
CA GLY A 209 14.77 -1.64 11.71
C GLY A 209 13.37 -2.18 11.52
N SER A 210 12.78 -2.12 10.32
CA SER A 210 11.41 -2.60 10.06
C SER A 210 11.35 -4.12 9.87
N GLY A 211 12.49 -4.78 9.75
CA GLY A 211 12.66 -6.23 9.60
C GLY A 211 12.68 -6.72 8.14
N ARG A 212 13.12 -7.97 7.96
CA ARG A 212 13.07 -8.73 6.70
C ARG A 212 13.65 -7.96 5.51
N LYS A 213 12.98 -8.01 4.34
CA LYS A 213 13.52 -7.54 3.06
C LYS A 213 13.86 -6.06 3.08
N THR A 214 13.01 -5.19 3.63
CA THR A 214 13.31 -3.74 3.72
C THR A 214 14.60 -3.49 4.52
N ASP A 215 14.84 -4.22 5.61
CA ASP A 215 16.07 -4.07 6.40
C ASP A 215 17.31 -4.64 5.70
N GLU A 216 17.17 -5.71 4.93
CA GLU A 216 18.23 -6.22 4.06
C GLU A 216 18.71 -5.11 3.09
N TYR A 217 17.79 -4.40 2.44
CA TYR A 217 18.14 -3.25 1.58
C TYR A 217 18.72 -2.07 2.37
N CYS A 218 18.19 -1.76 3.57
CA CYS A 218 18.76 -0.70 4.41
C CYS A 218 20.24 -0.93 4.75
N GLN A 219 20.67 -2.18 4.85
CA GLN A 219 22.04 -2.57 5.22
C GLN A 219 22.95 -2.79 3.99
N ASN A 220 22.39 -2.82 2.78
CA ASN A 220 23.13 -3.06 1.55
C ASN A 220 23.76 -1.78 0.99
N LEU A 221 24.93 -1.41 1.53
CA LEU A 221 25.64 -0.19 1.13
C LEU A 221 25.98 -0.14 -0.37
N ALA A 222 26.34 -1.27 -0.97
CA ALA A 222 26.69 -1.33 -2.39
C ALA A 222 25.48 -1.07 -3.29
N TRP A 223 24.31 -1.56 -2.91
CA TRP A 223 23.06 -1.28 -3.62
C TRP A 223 22.62 0.17 -3.40
N LEU A 224 22.66 0.68 -2.17
CA LEU A 224 22.30 2.06 -1.87
C LEU A 224 23.16 3.08 -2.63
N GLN A 225 24.45 2.80 -2.81
CA GLN A 225 25.34 3.65 -3.62
C GLN A 225 24.97 3.67 -5.10
N LYS A 226 24.39 2.59 -5.63
CA LYS A 226 23.92 2.52 -7.03
C LYS A 226 22.60 3.25 -7.24
N HIS A 227 21.79 3.43 -6.19
CA HIS A 227 20.44 4.00 -6.28
C HIS A 227 20.30 5.27 -5.41
N PRO A 228 20.79 6.43 -5.86
CA PRO A 228 20.77 7.68 -5.08
C PRO A 228 19.38 8.25 -4.81
N SER A 229 18.34 7.78 -5.52
CA SER A 229 16.94 8.13 -5.26
C SER A 229 16.39 7.47 -3.99
N VAL A 230 17.11 6.48 -3.44
CA VAL A 230 16.71 5.74 -2.25
C VAL A 230 17.25 6.41 -0.99
N SER A 231 16.41 6.53 0.03
CA SER A 231 16.74 7.10 1.33
C SER A 231 16.36 6.13 2.44
N VAL A 232 17.26 5.96 3.40
CA VAL A 232 17.00 5.15 4.60
C VAL A 232 16.55 6.09 5.72
N CYS A 233 15.39 5.82 6.32
CA CYS A 233 14.83 6.61 7.42
C CYS A 233 14.58 5.73 8.64
N GLN A 234 14.93 6.21 9.83
CA GLN A 234 14.85 5.44 11.08
C GLN A 234 13.62 5.79 11.92
N ASN A 235 13.04 6.97 11.70
CA ASN A 235 11.96 7.48 12.54
C ASN A 235 10.91 8.29 11.73
N PRO A 236 9.73 8.54 12.31
CA PRO A 236 8.65 9.26 11.63
C PRO A 236 9.03 10.66 11.13
N GLN A 237 9.93 11.35 11.82
CA GLN A 237 10.33 12.72 11.49
C GLN A 237 11.19 12.74 10.22
N GLU A 238 12.12 11.81 10.08
CA GLU A 238 12.92 11.66 8.85
C GLU A 238 12.06 11.30 7.64
N ILE A 239 11.11 10.36 7.82
CA ILE A 239 10.14 10.00 6.77
C ILE A 239 9.36 11.26 6.35
N ARG A 240 8.84 12.01 7.32
CA ARG A 240 8.11 13.25 7.08
C ARG A 240 8.95 14.27 6.31
N GLN A 241 10.17 14.54 6.78
CA GLN A 241 11.08 15.49 6.15
C GLN A 241 11.40 15.11 4.71
N LYS A 242 11.63 13.82 4.44
CA LYS A 242 11.89 13.35 3.08
C LYS A 242 10.68 13.55 2.18
N ILE A 243 9.48 13.20 2.64
CA ILE A 243 8.23 13.42 1.88
C ILE A 243 8.00 14.92 1.62
N SER A 244 8.19 15.78 2.62
CA SER A 244 8.09 17.24 2.43
C SER A 244 9.14 17.77 1.45
N SER A 245 10.37 17.26 1.48
CA SER A 245 11.41 17.67 0.52
C SER A 245 11.10 17.29 -0.93
N LEU A 246 10.23 16.30 -1.13
CA LEU A 246 9.71 15.88 -2.44
C LEU A 246 8.43 16.64 -2.84
N GLY A 247 7.87 17.47 -1.94
CA GLY A 247 6.67 18.28 -2.19
C GLY A 247 5.35 17.64 -1.79
N GLY A 248 5.38 16.64 -0.91
CA GLY A 248 4.19 15.88 -0.51
C GLY A 248 3.61 16.17 0.87
N LEU A 249 4.11 17.16 1.62
CA LEU A 249 3.65 17.50 2.98
C LEU A 249 3.98 18.94 3.39
#